data_AF-A0A3A8L1G0-F1
#
_entry.id   AF-A0A3A8L1G0-F1
#
_cell.length_a   1.000
_cell.length_b   1.000
_cell.length_c   1.000
_cell.angle_alpha   90.00
_cell.angle_beta   90.00
_cell.angle_gamma   90.00
#
_symmetry.space_group_name_H-M   'P 1'
#
loop_
_entity.id
_entity.type
_entity.pdbx_description
1 polymer ?
#
loop_
_entity_poly.entity_id
_entity_poly.type
_entity_poly.pdbx_seq_one_letter_code
_entity_poly.pdbx_strand_id
1 'polypeptide(L)'
;MQLRKMMMMLAAVSTMSLALTACGDDATTAETCSSDTDCASGFCNTAASVCMETCESASDCPDTEKECAPLAGATNTAKVCQCKTNQLCNEDDSTSLVCGTVSKRCEEPGTATGCTKDADCSSGNTCDTASGQCKPAATTCTGEGKATCAYGSACYNSTCAAPPAPTCENYNNFSNKAALGTTGPIIFKVATTSTTTDTAFCGASTPKRVKITISAYSSSPFPATSAELNGLFYVLVNGTAQAPSISSSAGNYTVTGTNRERADIVANLCVASTSTTTSLGYYFTGGNFYCFQSSY
;
A
#
# COMPACT_ATOMS: atom_id res chain seq x y z
N MET A 1 46.86 22.50 42.68
CA MET A 1 47.20 23.94 42.51
C MET A 1 46.40 24.43 41.31
N GLN A 2 45.30 25.19 41.49
CA GLN A 2 45.25 26.67 41.40
C GLN A 2 45.96 27.17 40.12
N LEU A 3 45.38 27.94 39.20
CA LEU A 3 44.45 29.08 39.26
C LEU A 3 43.51 29.04 38.02
N ARG A 4 42.20 29.31 38.06
CA ARG A 4 41.44 30.56 38.32
C ARG A 4 41.58 31.67 37.26
N LYS A 5 40.39 32.04 36.71
CA LYS A 5 39.91 33.38 36.28
C LYS A 5 40.31 33.86 34.88
N MET A 6 39.58 34.68 34.14
CA MET A 6 38.18 35.18 34.07
C MET A 6 38.22 36.31 33.01
N MET A 7 37.09 36.59 32.35
CA MET A 7 36.62 37.91 31.87
C MET A 7 36.95 38.48 30.46
N MET A 8 35.82 38.90 29.83
CA MET A 8 35.55 40.11 29.02
C MET A 8 35.93 40.07 27.53
N MET A 9 34.94 39.93 26.64
CA MET A 9 34.19 41.02 25.98
C MET A 9 35.06 41.91 25.09
N LEU A 10 34.90 41.79 23.77
CA LEU A 10 34.96 42.93 22.87
C LEU A 10 34.04 42.70 21.67
N ALA A 11 32.97 43.49 21.61
CA ALA A 11 32.19 43.71 20.41
C ALA A 11 32.96 44.67 19.50
N ALA A 12 33.05 44.35 18.21
CA ALA A 12 33.33 45.33 17.17
C ALA A 12 32.54 44.95 15.92
N VAL A 13 31.59 45.82 15.62
CA VAL A 13 30.66 45.79 14.49
C VAL A 13 31.37 46.31 13.23
N SER A 14 30.95 45.76 12.08
CA SER A 14 31.04 46.30 10.71
C SER A 14 32.42 46.42 10.05
N THR A 15 32.57 45.74 8.90
CA THR A 15 32.34 46.39 7.60
C THR A 15 32.33 45.37 6.46
N MET A 16 31.36 45.60 5.58
CA MET A 16 31.12 45.06 4.24
C MET A 16 32.36 44.54 3.49
N SER A 17 32.21 43.38 2.85
CA SER A 17 32.28 43.21 1.38
C SER A 17 32.68 41.76 1.05
N LEU A 18 31.69 40.91 0.79
CA LEU A 18 31.86 39.76 -0.09
C LEU A 18 30.74 39.81 -1.12
N ALA A 19 31.15 40.04 -2.35
CA ALA A 19 30.33 39.93 -3.53
C ALA A 19 29.79 38.49 -3.64
N LEU A 20 28.48 38.36 -3.81
CA LEU A 20 27.91 37.28 -4.60
C LEU A 20 26.97 37.88 -5.64
N THR A 21 27.52 37.95 -6.85
CA THR A 21 26.80 37.86 -8.12
C THR A 21 25.94 36.60 -8.16
N ALA A 22 24.77 36.74 -8.82
CA ALA A 22 23.85 35.69 -9.29
C ALA A 22 22.87 35.11 -8.25
N CYS A 23 21.63 35.60 -8.25
CA CYS A 23 20.45 34.82 -7.87
C CYS A 23 19.62 34.61 -9.13
N GLY A 24 20.00 33.58 -9.88
CA GLY A 24 19.17 32.90 -10.87
C GLY A 24 19.35 31.40 -10.59
N ASP A 25 18.23 30.69 -10.63
CA ASP A 25 18.04 29.24 -10.62
C ASP A 25 18.18 28.44 -9.32
N ASP A 26 17.15 27.62 -9.16
CA ASP A 26 17.09 26.29 -8.54
C ASP A 26 17.26 26.17 -7.02
N ALA A 27 16.13 26.31 -6.31
CA ALA A 27 15.90 25.59 -5.07
C ALA A 27 14.86 24.46 -5.27
N THR A 28 15.13 23.59 -6.25
CA THR A 28 14.54 22.25 -6.36
C THR A 28 15.22 21.23 -5.45
N THR A 29 15.98 21.66 -4.44
CA THR A 29 16.38 20.78 -3.33
C THR A 29 15.27 20.78 -2.29
N ALA A 30 14.36 19.82 -2.42
CA ALA A 30 13.50 19.40 -1.33
C ALA A 30 14.41 18.99 -0.16
N GLU A 31 14.67 19.91 0.77
CA GLU A 31 15.33 19.57 2.02
C GLU A 31 14.40 18.62 2.76
N THR A 32 14.80 17.35 2.76
CA THR A 32 14.02 16.31 3.40
C THR A 32 14.11 16.47 4.90
N CYS A 33 12.98 16.43 5.58
CA CYS A 33 12.92 16.65 7.03
C CYS A 33 12.23 15.50 7.75
N SER A 34 12.65 15.23 8.97
CA SER A 34 11.99 14.29 9.89
C SER A 34 11.37 15.01 11.10
N SER A 35 11.75 16.26 11.31
CA SER A 35 11.29 17.12 12.40
C SER A 35 11.41 18.61 12.03
N ASP A 36 10.64 19.46 12.71
CA ASP A 36 10.62 20.91 12.47
C ASP A 36 12.01 21.57 12.62
N THR A 37 12.88 21.00 13.44
CA THR A 37 14.25 21.50 13.65
C THR A 37 15.18 21.25 12.47
N ASP A 38 14.80 20.37 11.54
CA ASP A 38 15.58 20.07 10.34
C ASP A 38 15.40 21.14 9.27
N CYS A 39 14.37 21.98 9.39
CA CYS A 39 14.00 22.99 8.41
C CYS A 39 14.43 24.39 8.87
N ALA A 40 15.09 25.14 7.99
CA ALA A 40 15.43 26.55 8.25
C ALA A 40 14.19 27.42 8.53
N SER A 41 13.04 27.05 7.96
CA SER A 41 11.73 27.68 8.16
C SER A 41 11.04 27.28 9.48
N GLY A 42 11.58 26.28 10.19
CA GLY A 42 11.03 25.78 11.45
C GLY A 42 9.76 24.93 11.32
N PHE A 43 9.43 24.45 10.12
CA PHE A 43 8.27 23.58 9.90
C PHE A 43 8.57 22.45 8.93
N CYS A 44 8.35 21.23 9.38
CA CYS A 44 8.48 20.01 8.61
C CYS A 44 7.11 19.36 8.38
N ASN A 45 6.73 19.19 7.11
CA ASN A 45 5.66 18.26 6.78
C ASN A 45 6.21 16.84 6.86
N THR A 46 6.15 16.24 8.04
CA THR A 46 6.66 14.88 8.30
C THR A 46 5.95 13.82 7.46
N ALA A 47 4.71 14.06 7.02
CA ALA A 47 3.97 13.14 6.14
C ALA A 47 4.53 13.09 4.72
N ALA A 48 5.08 14.20 4.22
CA ALA A 48 5.75 14.29 2.93
C ALA A 48 7.28 14.38 3.03
N SER A 49 7.84 14.41 4.24
CA SER A 49 9.26 14.66 4.53
C SER A 49 9.80 15.89 3.80
N VAL A 50 9.04 16.99 3.78
CA VAL A 50 9.43 18.23 3.07
C VAL A 50 9.33 19.44 3.99
N CYS A 51 10.35 20.29 3.96
CA CYS A 51 10.33 21.58 4.64
C CYS A 51 9.34 22.54 3.97
N MET A 52 8.51 23.19 4.80
CA MET A 52 7.53 24.16 4.35
C MET A 52 7.83 25.55 4.91
N GLU A 53 7.58 26.59 4.13
CA GLU A 53 7.72 27.97 4.59
C GLU A 53 6.54 28.34 5.49
N THR A 54 6.85 28.95 6.64
CA THR A 54 5.83 29.49 7.54
C THR A 54 5.38 30.86 7.06
N CYS A 55 4.12 31.19 7.29
CA CYS A 55 3.51 32.42 6.81
C CYS A 55 2.55 32.99 7.85
N GLU A 56 2.28 34.29 7.81
CA GLU A 56 1.25 34.91 8.65
C GLU A 56 -0.03 35.19 7.86
N SER A 57 0.14 35.44 6.56
CA SER A 57 -0.88 35.82 5.58
C SER A 57 -0.54 35.31 4.17
N ALA A 58 -1.54 35.29 3.28
CA ALA A 58 -1.39 34.81 1.90
C ALA A 58 -0.40 35.63 1.04
N SER A 59 -0.08 36.86 1.44
CA SER A 59 0.91 37.71 0.77
C SER A 59 2.36 37.35 1.10
N ASP A 60 2.58 36.54 2.14
CA ASP A 60 3.90 36.07 2.53
C ASP A 60 4.33 34.84 1.71
N CYS A 61 3.39 34.28 0.94
CA CYS A 61 3.61 33.09 0.14
C CYS A 61 3.93 33.44 -1.33
N PRO A 62 4.72 32.58 -2.01
CA PRO A 62 4.90 32.66 -3.46
C PRO A 62 3.56 32.69 -4.19
N ASP A 63 3.54 33.29 -5.38
CA ASP A 63 2.33 33.36 -6.22
C ASP A 63 1.82 31.95 -6.62
N THR A 64 2.69 30.95 -6.56
CA THR A 64 2.38 29.52 -6.72
C THR A 64 1.68 28.85 -5.53
N GLU A 65 1.76 29.43 -4.33
CA GLU A 65 1.37 28.82 -3.04
C GLU A 65 0.55 29.78 -2.16
N LYS A 66 -0.35 30.58 -2.77
CA LYS A 66 -1.19 31.66 -2.17
C LYS A 66 -2.09 31.27 -0.98
N GLU A 67 -2.02 30.05 -0.46
CA GLU A 67 -2.78 29.64 0.72
C GLU A 67 -1.87 29.58 1.95
N CYS A 68 -2.05 30.52 2.87
CA CYS A 68 -1.40 30.50 4.17
C CYS A 68 -2.35 29.90 5.22
N ALA A 69 -2.19 28.61 5.52
CA ALA A 69 -3.07 27.89 6.44
C ALA A 69 -2.30 26.87 7.29
N PRO A 70 -2.85 26.44 8.45
CA PRO A 70 -2.32 25.30 9.18
C PRO A 70 -2.37 24.03 8.32
N LEU A 71 -1.33 23.20 8.37
CA LEU A 71 -1.32 21.94 7.66
C LEU A 71 -2.28 20.94 8.32
N ALA A 72 -3.25 20.44 7.56
CA ALA A 72 -4.23 19.50 8.08
C ALA A 72 -3.57 18.20 8.57
N GLY A 73 -3.77 17.86 9.84
CA GLY A 73 -3.20 16.66 10.46
C GLY A 73 -1.79 16.84 11.05
N ALA A 74 -1.20 18.03 10.96
CA ALA A 74 0.05 18.33 11.66
C ALA A 74 -0.20 18.60 13.15
N THR A 75 0.77 18.24 13.99
CA THR A 75 0.78 18.58 15.43
C THR A 75 1.18 20.03 15.67
N ASN A 76 1.94 20.61 14.73
CA ASN A 76 2.31 22.02 14.75
C ASN A 76 1.19 22.86 14.11
N THR A 77 0.70 23.86 14.83
CA THR A 77 -0.41 24.73 14.42
C THR A 77 0.04 25.97 13.65
N ALA A 78 1.34 26.12 13.41
CA ALA A 78 1.87 27.17 12.54
C ALA A 78 1.22 27.09 11.15
N LYS A 79 0.99 28.27 10.57
CA LYS A 79 0.52 28.35 9.19
C LYS A 79 1.70 28.23 8.25
N VAL A 80 1.48 27.53 7.16
CA VAL A 80 2.47 27.31 6.11
C VAL A 80 1.88 27.64 4.75
N CYS A 81 2.75 28.00 3.83
CA CYS A 81 2.38 28.22 2.43
C CYS A 81 2.02 26.89 1.79
N GLN A 82 0.84 26.84 1.17
CA GLN A 82 0.26 25.66 0.57
C GLN A 82 -0.22 26.00 -0.83
N CYS A 83 0.05 25.12 -1.78
CA CYS A 83 -0.69 25.12 -3.03
C CYS A 83 -2.14 24.68 -2.76
N LYS A 84 -3.09 25.27 -3.48
CA LYS A 84 -4.52 24.93 -3.38
C LYS A 84 -5.06 24.21 -4.60
N THR A 85 -4.61 24.65 -5.77
CA THR A 85 -5.05 24.14 -7.06
C THR A 85 -3.86 23.99 -7.98
N ASN A 86 -3.95 23.07 -8.94
CA ASN A 86 -2.93 22.93 -9.98
C ASN A 86 -2.77 24.23 -10.79
N GLN A 87 -3.84 25.00 -10.93
CA GLN A 87 -3.81 26.28 -11.64
C GLN A 87 -2.90 27.31 -10.96
N LEU A 88 -2.76 27.26 -9.62
CA LEU A 88 -1.81 28.14 -8.92
C LEU A 88 -0.37 27.70 -9.17
N CYS A 89 -0.13 26.41 -9.37
CA CYS A 89 1.22 25.91 -9.64
C CYS A 89 1.74 26.21 -11.05
N ASN A 90 0.90 26.72 -11.95
CA ASN A 90 1.29 27.03 -13.32
C ASN A 90 1.06 28.52 -13.57
N GLU A 91 2.13 29.33 -13.46
CA GLU A 91 2.06 30.79 -13.62
C GLU A 91 1.90 31.23 -15.10
N ASP A 92 2.26 30.35 -16.03
CA ASP A 92 2.06 30.48 -17.47
C ASP A 92 1.32 29.24 -18.01
N ASP A 93 0.74 29.29 -19.22
CA ASP A 93 -0.03 28.24 -19.94
C ASP A 93 0.63 26.83 -20.02
N SER A 94 1.78 26.63 -19.38
CA SER A 94 2.29 25.33 -18.98
C SER A 94 1.29 24.55 -18.12
N THR A 95 1.25 23.24 -18.30
CA THR A 95 0.46 22.31 -17.45
C THR A 95 1.39 21.37 -16.68
N SER A 96 2.61 21.83 -16.41
CA SER A 96 3.73 21.00 -15.98
C SER A 96 3.88 20.90 -14.48
N LEU A 97 3.10 21.60 -13.66
CA LEU A 97 3.17 21.45 -12.21
C LEU A 97 1.78 21.18 -11.62
N VAL A 98 1.71 20.28 -10.64
CA VAL A 98 0.48 19.94 -9.90
C VAL A 98 0.66 20.26 -8.43
N CYS A 99 -0.45 20.56 -7.77
CA CYS A 99 -0.45 20.77 -6.35
C CYS A 99 -0.48 19.43 -5.61
N GLY A 100 0.62 19.08 -4.93
CA GLY A 100 0.75 17.84 -4.19
C GLY A 100 -0.29 17.71 -3.08
N THR A 101 -0.97 16.57 -3.01
CA THR A 101 -2.06 16.38 -2.03
C THR A 101 -1.57 16.21 -0.60
N VAL A 102 -0.38 15.61 -0.43
CA VAL A 102 0.26 15.33 0.87
C VAL A 102 1.28 16.41 1.22
N SER A 103 2.15 16.77 0.28
CA SER A 103 3.17 17.82 0.45
C SER A 103 2.59 19.23 0.49
N LYS A 104 1.45 19.45 -0.17
CA LYS A 104 0.86 20.78 -0.39
C LYS A 104 1.82 21.77 -1.07
N ARG A 105 2.73 21.24 -1.88
CA ARG A 105 3.73 21.96 -2.68
C ARG A 105 3.42 21.82 -4.17
N CYS A 106 3.87 22.77 -4.98
CA CYS A 106 3.86 22.61 -6.44
C CYS A 106 4.97 21.67 -6.89
N GLU A 107 4.62 20.63 -7.63
CA GLU A 107 5.51 19.53 -8.01
C GLU A 107 5.30 19.15 -9.48
N GLU A 108 6.35 18.75 -10.19
CA GLU A 108 6.22 18.16 -11.53
C GLU A 108 5.31 16.92 -11.45
N PRO A 109 4.37 16.71 -12.40
CA PRO A 109 3.56 15.50 -12.51
C PRO A 109 4.48 14.35 -12.84
N GLY A 110 5.18 13.85 -11.83
CA GLY A 110 6.51 13.36 -12.12
C GLY A 110 7.36 13.03 -10.90
N THR A 111 7.28 13.82 -9.83
CA THR A 111 8.16 13.64 -8.65
C THR A 111 7.42 13.28 -7.36
N ALA A 112 6.10 13.27 -7.40
CA ALA A 112 5.19 12.33 -6.73
C ALA A 112 4.28 11.75 -7.82
N THR A 113 4.94 11.06 -8.76
CA THR A 113 4.58 10.83 -10.16
C THR A 113 3.20 10.24 -10.35
N GLY A 114 2.55 10.60 -11.45
CA GLY A 114 1.28 10.01 -11.82
C GLY A 114 1.34 8.48 -11.74
N CYS A 115 0.36 7.89 -11.08
CA CYS A 115 0.41 6.48 -10.73
C CYS A 115 -0.34 5.67 -11.80
N THR A 116 0.17 4.48 -12.11
CA THR A 116 -0.53 3.47 -12.92
C THR A 116 -1.00 2.29 -12.06
N LYS A 117 -0.40 2.14 -10.88
CA LYS A 117 -0.67 1.10 -9.89
C LYS A 117 -0.31 1.61 -8.51
N ASP A 118 -0.88 1.02 -7.46
CA ASP A 118 -0.63 1.42 -6.08
C ASP A 118 0.84 1.36 -5.66
N ALA A 119 1.62 0.46 -6.25
CA ALA A 119 3.05 0.34 -5.96
C ALA A 119 3.86 1.57 -6.40
N ASP A 120 3.28 2.43 -7.25
CA ASP A 120 3.88 3.70 -7.66
C ASP A 120 3.68 4.78 -6.57
N CYS A 121 2.78 4.53 -5.61
CA CYS A 121 2.48 5.44 -4.50
C CYS A 121 3.28 5.10 -3.25
N SER A 122 3.57 6.11 -2.44
CA SER A 122 4.16 5.93 -1.10
C SER A 122 3.27 5.06 -0.20
N SER A 123 3.89 4.30 0.70
CA SER A 123 3.20 3.35 1.59
C SER A 123 1.99 3.98 2.29
N GLY A 124 0.81 3.36 2.15
CA GLY A 124 -0.45 3.85 2.72
C GLY A 124 -1.32 4.64 1.74
N ASN A 125 -0.85 4.89 0.52
CA ASN A 125 -1.61 5.54 -0.55
C ASN A 125 -2.01 4.54 -1.65
N THR A 126 -3.11 4.81 -2.33
CA THR A 126 -3.61 4.06 -3.49
C THR A 126 -3.57 4.91 -4.75
N CYS A 127 -3.43 4.23 -5.88
CA CYS A 127 -3.46 4.90 -7.16
C CYS A 127 -4.90 5.03 -7.70
N ASP A 128 -5.35 6.26 -7.92
CA ASP A 128 -6.52 6.51 -8.75
C ASP A 128 -6.11 6.52 -10.22
N THR A 129 -6.26 5.36 -10.87
CA THR A 129 -5.90 5.18 -12.29
C THR A 129 -6.70 6.04 -13.26
N ALA A 130 -7.86 6.59 -12.87
CA ALA A 130 -8.65 7.48 -13.73
C ALA A 130 -8.08 8.91 -13.75
N SER A 131 -7.53 9.37 -12.63
CA SER A 131 -6.87 10.68 -12.54
C SER A 131 -5.35 10.60 -12.63
N GLY A 132 -4.77 9.40 -12.54
CA GLY A 132 -3.33 9.18 -12.44
C GLY A 132 -2.75 9.71 -11.13
N GLN A 133 -3.51 9.78 -10.03
CA GLN A 133 -3.06 10.42 -8.79
C GLN A 133 -3.02 9.46 -7.60
N CYS A 134 -1.98 9.58 -6.77
CA CYS A 134 -1.92 8.91 -5.47
C CYS A 134 -2.83 9.61 -4.47
N LYS A 135 -3.73 8.85 -3.85
CA LYS A 135 -4.66 9.32 -2.80
C LYS A 135 -4.45 8.52 -1.52
N PRO A 136 -4.77 9.07 -0.34
CA PRO A 136 -4.84 8.29 0.88
C PRO A 136 -5.73 7.07 0.67
N ALA A 137 -5.25 5.90 1.08
CA ALA A 137 -6.06 4.70 1.01
C ALA A 137 -7.35 4.89 1.80
N ALA A 138 -8.48 4.46 1.25
CA ALA A 138 -9.75 4.59 1.94
C ALA A 138 -9.69 3.79 3.25
N THR A 139 -10.18 4.37 4.34
CA THR A 139 -10.33 3.66 5.62
C THR A 139 -11.62 2.85 5.64
N THR A 140 -12.62 3.28 4.87
CA THR A 140 -13.89 2.57 4.67
C THR A 140 -13.98 2.04 3.25
N CYS A 141 -14.74 0.98 3.09
CA CYS A 141 -14.90 0.30 1.81
C CYS A 141 -16.30 -0.29 1.69
N THR A 142 -16.73 -0.44 0.44
CA THR A 142 -17.96 -1.16 0.08
C THR A 142 -17.60 -2.27 -0.90
N GLY A 143 -18.16 -3.47 -0.70
CA GLY A 143 -17.83 -4.67 -1.47
C GLY A 143 -16.79 -5.58 -0.80
N GLU A 144 -16.18 -6.48 -1.57
CA GLU A 144 -15.20 -7.48 -1.10
C GLU A 144 -13.84 -7.34 -1.83
N GLY A 145 -12.76 -7.74 -1.17
CA GLY A 145 -11.41 -7.77 -1.75
C GLY A 145 -10.65 -6.45 -1.58
N LYS A 146 -9.77 -6.12 -2.53
CA LYS A 146 -8.97 -4.89 -2.49
C LYS A 146 -9.86 -3.64 -2.58
N ALA A 147 -10.88 -3.64 -3.44
CA ALA A 147 -11.80 -2.51 -3.66
C ALA A 147 -11.07 -1.14 -3.68
N THR A 148 -11.29 -0.31 -2.65
CA THR A 148 -10.68 1.02 -2.43
C THR A 148 -9.49 1.01 -1.45
N CYS A 149 -9.17 -0.14 -0.87
CA CYS A 149 -8.12 -0.32 0.12
C CYS A 149 -6.72 -0.34 -0.54
N ALA A 150 -5.72 0.06 0.25
CA ALA A 150 -4.31 -0.13 -0.10
C ALA A 150 -3.99 -1.58 -0.40
N TYR A 151 -3.01 -1.80 -1.28
CA TYR A 151 -2.42 -3.12 -1.46
C TYR A 151 -1.91 -3.68 -0.12
N GLY A 152 -2.17 -4.97 0.14
CA GLY A 152 -1.93 -5.60 1.43
C GLY A 152 -3.09 -5.45 2.43
N SER A 153 -4.11 -4.64 2.12
CA SER A 153 -5.37 -4.56 2.87
C SER A 153 -6.55 -5.07 2.05
N ALA A 154 -7.59 -5.56 2.72
CA ALA A 154 -8.84 -5.93 2.09
C ALA A 154 -10.02 -5.35 2.86
N CYS A 155 -11.18 -5.32 2.21
CA CYS A 155 -12.40 -4.88 2.83
C CYS A 155 -12.97 -5.94 3.77
N TYR A 156 -12.93 -5.67 5.07
CA TYR A 156 -13.50 -6.50 6.13
C TYR A 156 -14.52 -5.67 6.91
N ASN A 157 -15.79 -6.11 6.93
CA ASN A 157 -16.87 -5.41 7.64
C ASN A 157 -16.91 -3.90 7.35
N SER A 158 -16.82 -3.54 6.06
CA SER A 158 -16.80 -2.16 5.55
C SER A 158 -15.59 -1.30 5.97
N THR A 159 -14.54 -1.93 6.50
CA THR A 159 -13.29 -1.28 6.90
C THR A 159 -12.12 -1.89 6.14
N CYS A 160 -11.20 -1.05 5.67
CA CYS A 160 -9.95 -1.52 5.08
C CYS A 160 -9.00 -1.98 6.18
N ALA A 161 -8.67 -3.26 6.21
CA ALA A 161 -7.72 -3.82 7.17
C ALA A 161 -6.84 -4.88 6.51
N ALA A 162 -5.65 -5.10 7.09
CA ALA A 162 -4.78 -6.19 6.67
C ALA A 162 -5.45 -7.56 6.92
N PRO A 163 -5.24 -8.56 6.06
CA PRO A 163 -5.67 -9.93 6.33
C PRO A 163 -5.18 -10.40 7.71
N PRO A 164 -6.01 -11.14 8.48
CA PRO A 164 -5.62 -11.63 9.79
C PRO A 164 -4.31 -12.40 9.74
N ALA A 165 -3.42 -12.14 10.71
CA ALA A 165 -2.19 -12.89 10.84
C ALA A 165 -2.49 -14.39 11.06
N PRO A 166 -1.76 -15.30 10.39
CA PRO A 166 -2.03 -16.73 10.48
C PRO A 166 -1.59 -17.31 11.83
N THR A 167 -2.51 -17.99 12.52
CA THR A 167 -2.26 -18.62 13.83
C THR A 167 -2.54 -20.13 13.87
N CYS A 168 -2.98 -20.71 12.75
CA CYS A 168 -3.35 -22.11 12.67
C CYS A 168 -2.15 -23.07 12.71
N GLU A 169 -2.38 -24.33 13.09
CA GLU A 169 -1.35 -25.37 13.09
C GLU A 169 -0.71 -25.58 11.72
N ASN A 170 -1.49 -25.46 10.63
CA ASN A 170 -0.97 -25.50 9.27
C ASN A 170 0.14 -24.46 9.06
N TYR A 171 -0.03 -23.26 9.63
CA TYR A 171 1.01 -22.24 9.62
C TYR A 171 2.15 -22.63 10.56
N ASN A 172 1.89 -22.95 11.83
CA ASN A 172 2.97 -23.22 12.80
C ASN A 172 3.90 -24.35 12.33
N ASN A 173 3.37 -25.37 11.66
CA ASN A 173 4.15 -26.49 11.14
C ASN A 173 4.77 -26.24 9.76
N PHE A 174 4.35 -25.18 9.05
CA PHE A 174 4.90 -24.83 7.74
C PHE A 174 6.31 -24.27 7.86
N SER A 175 7.31 -25.03 7.43
CA SER A 175 8.73 -24.68 7.55
C SER A 175 9.21 -23.65 6.52
N ASN A 176 8.63 -23.62 5.32
CA ASN A 176 9.09 -22.74 4.22
C ASN A 176 8.49 -21.32 4.29
N LYS A 177 8.71 -20.63 5.42
CA LYS A 177 8.22 -19.25 5.62
C LYS A 177 8.78 -18.25 4.61
N ALA A 178 9.96 -18.51 4.07
CA ALA A 178 10.62 -17.67 3.07
C ALA A 178 9.83 -17.56 1.75
N ALA A 179 8.91 -18.50 1.47
CA ALA A 179 8.04 -18.43 0.30
C ALA A 179 6.86 -17.46 0.48
N LEU A 180 6.64 -16.92 1.68
CA LEU A 180 5.57 -15.97 1.98
C LEU A 180 6.06 -14.53 1.79
N GLY A 181 5.12 -13.61 1.63
CA GLY A 181 5.43 -12.19 1.51
C GLY A 181 4.17 -11.32 1.48
N THR A 182 4.37 -10.08 1.06
CA THR A 182 3.30 -9.07 0.93
C THR A 182 3.29 -8.41 -0.44
N THR A 183 4.12 -8.88 -1.38
CA THR A 183 4.29 -8.30 -2.71
C THR A 183 3.60 -9.12 -3.80
N GLY A 184 3.33 -10.40 -3.53
CA GLY A 184 2.56 -11.31 -4.37
C GLY A 184 1.08 -11.36 -4.00
N PRO A 185 0.29 -12.24 -4.65
CA PRO A 185 -1.15 -12.27 -4.49
C PRO A 185 -1.62 -12.39 -3.03
N ILE A 186 -2.61 -11.58 -2.66
CA ILE A 186 -3.19 -11.52 -1.32
C ILE A 186 -4.53 -12.24 -1.31
N ILE A 187 -4.61 -13.33 -0.56
CA ILE A 187 -5.83 -14.06 -0.25
C ILE A 187 -6.57 -13.30 0.84
N PHE A 188 -7.79 -12.86 0.53
CA PHE A 188 -8.62 -12.10 1.47
C PHE A 188 -9.83 -12.88 1.96
N LYS A 189 -10.24 -13.94 1.25
CA LYS A 189 -11.40 -14.76 1.60
C LYS A 189 -11.20 -16.19 1.11
N VAL A 190 -11.57 -17.15 1.95
CA VAL A 190 -11.66 -18.57 1.60
C VAL A 190 -12.98 -19.09 2.13
N ALA A 191 -13.70 -19.87 1.33
CA ALA A 191 -15.01 -20.41 1.71
C ALA A 191 -15.26 -21.80 1.11
N THR A 192 -15.95 -22.64 1.86
CA THR A 192 -16.49 -23.91 1.35
C THR A 192 -17.70 -23.61 0.47
N THR A 193 -17.68 -24.07 -0.77
CA THR A 193 -18.75 -23.77 -1.74
C THR A 193 -19.70 -24.95 -1.94
N SER A 194 -19.18 -26.17 -1.96
CA SER A 194 -20.01 -27.37 -2.06
C SER A 194 -19.27 -28.60 -1.57
N THR A 195 -20.02 -29.56 -1.05
CA THR A 195 -19.52 -30.91 -0.76
C THR A 195 -20.42 -31.93 -1.41
N THR A 196 -19.82 -32.92 -2.08
CA THR A 196 -20.57 -33.97 -2.77
C THR A 196 -19.75 -35.25 -2.83
N THR A 197 -20.41 -36.40 -2.85
CA THR A 197 -19.74 -37.67 -3.13
C THR A 197 -19.47 -37.74 -4.64
N ASP A 198 -18.20 -37.76 -5.03
CA ASP A 198 -17.73 -37.81 -6.42
C ASP A 198 -16.54 -38.77 -6.53
N THR A 199 -16.86 -40.06 -6.65
CA THR A 199 -15.88 -41.14 -6.83
C THR A 199 -15.17 -41.09 -8.18
N ALA A 200 -15.76 -40.43 -9.18
CA ALA A 200 -15.14 -40.27 -10.50
C ALA A 200 -13.97 -39.29 -10.43
N PHE A 201 -14.09 -38.22 -9.66
CA PHE A 201 -13.02 -37.25 -9.46
C PHE A 201 -12.03 -37.71 -8.37
N CYS A 202 -12.53 -38.15 -7.21
CA CYS A 202 -11.69 -38.40 -6.03
C CYS A 202 -11.26 -39.86 -5.82
N GLY A 203 -11.80 -40.79 -6.59
CA GLY A 203 -11.56 -42.21 -6.41
C GLY A 203 -12.31 -42.80 -5.21
N ALA A 204 -12.11 -44.11 -4.98
CA ALA A 204 -12.89 -44.88 -4.01
C ALA A 204 -12.43 -44.68 -2.54
N SER A 205 -11.17 -44.32 -2.31
CA SER A 205 -10.59 -44.18 -0.96
C SER A 205 -10.93 -42.85 -0.29
N THR A 206 -11.10 -41.78 -1.07
CA THR A 206 -11.45 -40.44 -0.59
C THR A 206 -12.62 -39.85 -1.38
N PRO A 207 -13.78 -40.53 -1.42
CA PRO A 207 -14.82 -40.31 -2.42
C PRO A 207 -15.59 -38.99 -2.27
N LYS A 208 -15.39 -38.24 -1.18
CA LYS A 208 -16.09 -36.98 -0.94
C LYS A 208 -15.24 -35.84 -1.49
N ARG A 209 -15.79 -35.11 -2.47
CA ARG A 209 -15.19 -33.91 -3.05
C ARG A 209 -15.70 -32.67 -2.32
N VAL A 210 -14.78 -31.91 -1.77
CA VAL A 210 -15.00 -30.61 -1.14
C VAL A 210 -14.48 -29.53 -2.10
N LYS A 211 -15.34 -28.60 -2.49
CA LYS A 211 -14.96 -27.44 -3.30
C LYS A 211 -14.73 -26.25 -2.38
N ILE A 212 -13.53 -25.69 -2.43
CA ILE A 212 -13.13 -24.51 -1.67
C ILE A 212 -12.88 -23.38 -2.66
N THR A 213 -13.60 -22.27 -2.51
CA THR A 213 -13.33 -21.04 -3.26
C THR A 213 -12.32 -20.20 -2.49
N ILE A 214 -11.26 -19.79 -3.19
CA ILE A 214 -10.16 -18.95 -2.72
C ILE A 214 -10.24 -17.66 -3.52
N SER A 215 -10.52 -16.56 -2.84
CA SER A 215 -10.60 -15.23 -3.44
C SER A 215 -9.33 -14.45 -3.11
N ALA A 216 -8.65 -13.98 -4.14
CA ALA A 216 -7.40 -13.26 -4.03
C ALA A 216 -7.36 -12.04 -4.95
N TYR A 217 -6.49 -11.08 -4.62
CA TYR A 217 -6.15 -9.98 -5.50
C TYR A 217 -4.62 -9.85 -5.65
N SER A 218 -4.17 -9.20 -6.73
CA SER A 218 -2.74 -9.03 -7.01
C SER A 218 -2.48 -7.72 -7.76
N SER A 219 -1.30 -7.15 -7.55
CA SER A 219 -0.80 -5.99 -8.30
C SER A 219 -0.35 -6.39 -9.71
N SER A 220 0.06 -7.64 -9.87
CA SER A 220 0.37 -8.27 -11.16
C SER A 220 -0.86 -9.03 -11.65
N PRO A 221 -1.20 -8.94 -12.96
CA PRO A 221 -2.34 -9.64 -13.53
C PRO A 221 -2.31 -11.13 -13.25
N PHE A 222 -3.44 -11.69 -12.81
CA PHE A 222 -3.62 -13.13 -12.81
C PHE A 222 -3.64 -13.67 -14.26
N PRO A 223 -3.20 -14.92 -14.48
CA PRO A 223 -3.25 -15.54 -15.79
C PRO A 223 -4.69 -15.64 -16.32
N ALA A 224 -4.83 -15.80 -17.63
CA ALA A 224 -6.16 -15.92 -18.25
C ALA A 224 -6.79 -17.28 -17.95
N THR A 225 -5.97 -18.32 -17.73
CA THR A 225 -6.42 -19.69 -17.54
C THR A 225 -5.87 -20.31 -16.26
N SER A 226 -6.59 -21.27 -15.70
CA SER A 226 -6.14 -22.00 -14.50
C SER A 226 -4.89 -22.85 -14.73
N ALA A 227 -4.62 -23.25 -15.98
CA ALA A 227 -3.44 -24.04 -16.32
C ALA A 227 -2.13 -23.24 -16.21
N GLU A 228 -2.22 -21.93 -16.34
CA GLU A 228 -1.08 -21.01 -16.22
C GLU A 228 -0.91 -20.50 -14.78
N LEU A 229 -1.85 -20.81 -13.88
CA LEU A 229 -1.79 -20.41 -12.48
C LEU A 229 -0.72 -21.21 -11.74
N ASN A 230 0.43 -20.57 -11.55
CA ASN A 230 1.54 -21.11 -10.79
C ASN A 230 1.63 -20.45 -9.40
N GLY A 231 2.26 -21.14 -8.47
CA GLY A 231 2.60 -20.57 -7.16
C GLY A 231 1.47 -20.58 -6.13
N LEU A 232 0.27 -21.09 -6.44
CA LEU A 232 -0.78 -21.34 -5.45
C LEU A 232 -0.59 -22.70 -4.79
N PHE A 233 -0.61 -22.72 -3.47
CA PHE A 233 -0.49 -23.94 -2.68
C PHE A 233 -1.49 -23.95 -1.52
N TYR A 234 -1.80 -25.15 -1.05
CA TYR A 234 -2.36 -25.36 0.28
C TYR A 234 -1.39 -26.13 1.17
N VAL A 235 -1.52 -25.97 2.47
CA VAL A 235 -0.66 -26.58 3.48
C VAL A 235 -1.51 -27.41 4.42
N LEU A 236 -1.14 -28.67 4.57
CA LEU A 236 -1.75 -29.61 5.50
C LEU A 236 -1.34 -29.30 6.94
N VAL A 237 -2.06 -29.87 7.93
CA VAL A 237 -1.78 -29.62 9.35
C VAL A 237 -0.35 -30.01 9.72
N ASN A 238 0.22 -31.04 9.08
CA ASN A 238 1.61 -31.45 9.28
C ASN A 238 2.65 -30.50 8.64
N GLY A 239 2.24 -29.37 8.08
CA GLY A 239 3.12 -28.38 7.45
C GLY A 239 3.51 -28.69 6.00
N THR A 240 3.03 -29.80 5.42
CA THR A 240 3.35 -30.17 4.03
C THR A 240 2.55 -29.32 3.06
N ALA A 241 3.23 -28.65 2.12
CA ALA A 241 2.60 -27.91 1.04
C ALA A 241 2.27 -28.82 -0.16
N GLN A 242 1.12 -28.58 -0.78
CA GLN A 242 0.62 -29.30 -1.95
C GLN A 242 -0.03 -28.30 -2.92
N ALA A 243 0.04 -28.59 -4.22
CA ALA A 243 -0.66 -27.80 -5.23
C ALA A 243 -2.14 -28.21 -5.28
N PRO A 244 -3.10 -27.25 -5.31
CA PRO A 244 -4.51 -27.58 -5.41
C PRO A 244 -4.87 -28.12 -6.80
N SER A 245 -5.83 -29.04 -6.84
CA SER A 245 -6.47 -29.44 -8.08
C SER A 245 -7.54 -28.43 -8.48
N ILE A 246 -7.21 -27.57 -9.44
CA ILE A 246 -8.13 -26.59 -10.01
C ILE A 246 -8.69 -27.18 -11.30
N SER A 247 -10.00 -27.44 -11.31
CA SER A 247 -10.67 -27.93 -12.52
C SER A 247 -10.76 -26.80 -13.55
N SER A 248 -10.49 -27.11 -14.82
CA SER A 248 -10.64 -26.18 -15.95
C SER A 248 -12.10 -25.93 -16.36
N SER A 249 -13.07 -26.55 -15.67
CA SER A 249 -14.49 -26.31 -15.96
C SER A 249 -14.86 -24.85 -15.72
N ALA A 250 -15.74 -24.33 -16.58
CA ALA A 250 -16.22 -22.96 -16.49
C ALA A 250 -16.72 -22.60 -15.08
N GLY A 251 -16.32 -21.43 -14.58
CA GLY A 251 -16.68 -20.93 -13.26
C GLY A 251 -15.78 -21.37 -12.11
N ASN A 252 -14.89 -22.35 -12.30
CA ASN A 252 -13.93 -22.77 -11.26
C ASN A 252 -12.66 -21.92 -11.21
N TYR A 253 -12.44 -21.09 -12.23
CA TYR A 253 -11.38 -20.10 -12.27
C TYR A 253 -11.95 -18.86 -12.95
N THR A 254 -12.17 -17.82 -12.17
CA THR A 254 -12.75 -16.57 -12.66
C THR A 254 -11.80 -15.45 -12.33
N VAL A 255 -11.44 -14.66 -13.33
CA VAL A 255 -10.56 -13.51 -13.17
C VAL A 255 -11.32 -12.28 -13.61
N THR A 256 -11.28 -11.23 -12.80
CA THR A 256 -12.05 -10.00 -12.97
C THR A 256 -11.18 -8.79 -12.77
N GLY A 257 -11.69 -7.64 -13.19
CA GLY A 257 -10.96 -6.38 -13.21
C GLY A 257 -10.24 -6.12 -14.54
N THR A 258 -10.04 -4.85 -14.86
CA THR A 258 -9.48 -4.41 -16.15
C THR A 258 -8.09 -4.97 -16.39
N ASN A 259 -7.31 -5.14 -15.32
CA ASN A 259 -5.96 -5.67 -15.33
C ASN A 259 -5.89 -7.11 -14.79
N ARG A 260 -7.02 -7.81 -14.70
CA ARG A 260 -7.09 -9.16 -14.11
C ARG A 260 -6.53 -9.20 -12.69
N GLU A 261 -6.81 -8.17 -11.90
CA GLU A 261 -6.28 -7.97 -10.56
C GLU A 261 -6.98 -8.79 -9.49
N ARG A 262 -8.16 -9.38 -9.76
CA ARG A 262 -8.91 -10.23 -8.84
C ARG A 262 -9.14 -11.62 -9.43
N ALA A 263 -8.91 -12.66 -8.65
CA ALA A 263 -9.22 -14.04 -9.02
C ALA A 263 -10.06 -14.74 -7.94
N ASP A 264 -11.06 -15.49 -8.39
CA ASP A 264 -11.84 -16.43 -7.59
C ASP A 264 -11.56 -17.85 -8.11
N ILE A 265 -10.96 -18.68 -7.26
CA ILE A 265 -10.33 -19.96 -7.63
C ILE A 265 -10.98 -21.09 -6.83
N VAL A 266 -11.55 -22.08 -7.52
CA VAL A 266 -12.20 -23.24 -6.90
C VAL A 266 -11.22 -24.42 -6.86
N ALA A 267 -10.63 -24.64 -5.70
CA ALA A 267 -9.82 -25.81 -5.41
C ALA A 267 -10.71 -27.01 -5.04
N ASN A 268 -10.41 -28.17 -5.60
CA ASN A 268 -11.09 -29.43 -5.29
C ASN A 268 -10.21 -30.25 -4.34
N LEU A 269 -10.77 -30.63 -3.21
CA LEU A 269 -10.14 -31.51 -2.23
C LEU A 269 -10.91 -32.81 -2.14
N CYS A 270 -10.18 -33.92 -2.06
CA CYS A 270 -10.74 -35.26 -1.90
C CYS A 270 -10.49 -35.75 -0.48
N VAL A 271 -11.57 -36.08 0.23
CA VAL A 271 -11.54 -36.49 1.64
C VAL A 271 -12.29 -37.79 1.85
N ALA A 272 -12.01 -38.47 2.96
CA ALA A 272 -12.73 -39.68 3.35
C ALA A 272 -14.25 -39.41 3.45
N SER A 273 -15.07 -40.42 3.16
CA SER A 273 -16.54 -40.30 3.21
C SER A 273 -17.06 -39.87 4.58
N THR A 274 -16.36 -40.25 5.66
CA THR A 274 -16.69 -39.92 7.05
C THR A 274 -16.13 -38.59 7.51
N SER A 275 -15.34 -37.90 6.69
CA SER A 275 -14.77 -36.60 7.05
C SER A 275 -15.86 -35.53 7.07
N THR A 276 -15.89 -34.75 8.15
CA THR A 276 -16.82 -33.64 8.38
C THR A 276 -16.11 -32.29 8.49
N THR A 277 -14.77 -32.31 8.57
CA THR A 277 -13.97 -31.10 8.69
C THR A 277 -12.65 -31.23 7.95
N THR A 278 -12.08 -30.09 7.55
CA THR A 278 -10.73 -30.02 7.02
C THR A 278 -10.09 -28.69 7.40
N SER A 279 -8.88 -28.73 7.97
CA SER A 279 -8.06 -27.55 8.27
C SER A 279 -6.94 -27.42 7.25
N LEU A 280 -6.92 -26.32 6.51
CA LEU A 280 -5.93 -26.03 5.47
C LEU A 280 -5.39 -24.61 5.63
N GLY A 281 -4.10 -24.45 5.37
CA GLY A 281 -3.52 -23.13 5.08
C GLY A 281 -3.46 -22.93 3.57
N TYR A 282 -3.63 -21.72 3.06
CA TYR A 282 -3.47 -21.39 1.65
C TYR A 282 -2.45 -20.26 1.50
N TYR A 283 -1.63 -20.30 0.47
CA TYR A 283 -0.73 -19.19 0.15
C TYR A 283 -0.40 -19.15 -1.34
N PHE A 284 -0.03 -17.96 -1.80
CA PHE A 284 0.71 -17.79 -3.05
C PHE A 284 2.18 -17.53 -2.74
N THR A 285 3.09 -17.95 -3.60
CA THR A 285 4.50 -17.54 -3.52
C THR A 285 4.61 -16.01 -3.51
N GLY A 286 5.28 -15.45 -2.51
CA GLY A 286 5.42 -14.01 -2.27
C GLY A 286 4.15 -13.33 -1.72
N GLY A 287 3.07 -14.08 -1.51
CA GLY A 287 1.80 -13.62 -0.96
C GLY A 287 1.61 -13.97 0.51
N ASN A 288 0.45 -13.60 1.06
CA ASN A 288 0.12 -13.90 2.46
C ASN A 288 -0.28 -15.36 2.66
N PHE A 289 -0.22 -15.82 3.92
CA PHE A 289 -0.73 -17.11 4.34
C PHE A 289 -2.12 -16.94 4.96
N TYR A 290 -3.09 -17.73 4.51
CA TYR A 290 -4.47 -17.68 4.96
C TYR A 290 -4.87 -19.01 5.60
N CYS A 291 -5.26 -18.98 6.88
CA CYS A 291 -5.76 -20.15 7.59
C CYS A 291 -7.27 -20.32 7.34
N PHE A 292 -7.70 -21.55 7.00
CA PHE A 292 -9.11 -21.84 6.79
C PHE A 292 -9.50 -23.21 7.34
N GLN A 293 -10.55 -23.22 8.16
CA GLN A 293 -11.20 -24.43 8.63
C GLN A 293 -12.55 -24.57 7.94
N SER A 294 -12.69 -25.67 7.21
CA SER A 294 -13.92 -26.06 6.53
C SER A 294 -14.68 -27.05 7.40
N SER A 295 -15.96 -26.80 7.64
CA SER A 295 -16.91 -27.74 8.27
C SER A 295 -18.05 -28.00 7.28
N TYR A 296 -18.40 -29.27 7.05
CA TYR A 296 -19.30 -29.68 5.97
C TYR A 296 -19.92 -31.07 6.13
#